data_AF-A0A7R8CQR9-F1
#
_entry.id   AF-A0A7R8CQR9-F1
#
_cell.length_a   1.000
_cell.length_b   1.000
_cell.length_c   1.000
_cell.angle_alpha   90.00
_cell.angle_beta   90.00
_cell.angle_gamma   90.00
#
_symmetry.space_group_name_H-M   'P 1'
#
loop_
_entity.id
_entity.type
_entity.pdbx_description
1 polymer ?
#
loop_
_entity_poly.entity_id
_entity_poly.type
_entity_poly.pdbx_seq_one_letter_code
_entity_poly.pdbx_strand_id
1 'polypeptide(L)'
;MSNSSRRVASHAGTWYSGDGKVLAKEMTGWLDKVQLDNDTSPARAIIGPHAGYHYSGSTAAYAYKQINPEGIKRVFILGPAHRMKLSGCLVSSCSVYETPLYDLTVDKDVNKELLGSKGFDVVSLKAEEDEHSIELHLPYIAKMMEPKQGEFTIVPILVGSLSPDKEYKYGKILAKYLMDPSNLFVISTDFCHWGNRFNYTYYDQKAGEIHESISNLDHKGMKIIESMDHDAFAAYLKKYSNTICGRHPVGIFLGMVKAIRQHSEASTMELKFLKYAQSENCRKTTDSSVSYASASFVIAFELFHSERNNEDLMWCCLTNEELQKCYDFAKVAADYHEKDETLFGSYYRSLKCKLYNNKNECMRVIDENRPTHPNFMRLEAGDVFNGGRYHSLLPILKEVYEQGDFVTSVAVVKSDTLLNVQHFEDLRGVHACFSGVGNMAGWTIPIHKLMEANILKIIDCNNHIKTISEFFGESCAVDSLQDRYNPLGDNSHKLCELCGSNVRGIRCTGRDPYAGFLGAYKCLKEKGEIAFMDGNILERLDDTEGLELLCPDDNGTFNS
;
A
#
# COMPACT_ATOMS: atom_id res chain seq x y z
N MET A 1 -8.81 -29.76 20.57
CA MET A 1 -7.45 -29.18 20.50
C MET A 1 -6.72 -29.86 19.35
N SER A 2 -6.87 -29.39 18.11
CA SER A 2 -6.11 -29.97 16.98
C SER A 2 -4.67 -29.49 17.09
N ASN A 3 -3.70 -30.41 17.13
CA ASN A 3 -2.28 -30.10 17.04
C ASN A 3 -2.05 -29.09 15.91
N SER A 4 -1.62 -27.88 16.27
CA SER A 4 -1.24 -26.83 15.33
C SER A 4 0.04 -27.28 14.62
N SER A 5 -0.08 -27.86 13.41
CA SER A 5 1.08 -28.27 12.61
C SER A 5 1.87 -27.04 12.14
N ARG A 6 3.17 -27.11 12.31
CA ARG A 6 4.14 -26.06 12.00
C ARG A 6 5.11 -26.62 10.97
N ARG A 7 5.41 -25.83 9.93
CA ARG A 7 6.43 -26.14 8.92
C ARG A 7 7.76 -25.51 9.35
N VAL A 8 8.80 -26.32 9.49
CA VAL A 8 10.13 -25.78 9.83
C VAL A 8 10.81 -25.14 8.61
N ALA A 9 11.78 -24.26 8.85
CA ALA A 9 12.64 -23.67 7.81
C ALA A 9 13.71 -24.69 7.35
N SER A 10 13.29 -25.75 6.67
CA SER A 10 14.09 -26.94 6.36
C SER A 10 15.31 -26.68 5.46
N HIS A 11 15.35 -25.56 4.73
CA HIS A 11 16.45 -25.19 3.84
C HIS A 11 17.34 -24.07 4.42
N ALA A 12 17.04 -23.58 5.62
CA ALA A 12 17.87 -22.63 6.34
C ALA A 12 19.26 -23.24 6.66
N GLY A 13 20.31 -22.42 6.54
CA GLY A 13 21.70 -22.83 6.73
C GLY A 13 22.35 -23.50 5.52
N THR A 14 21.58 -23.81 4.45
CA THR A 14 22.12 -24.38 3.20
C THR A 14 21.79 -23.51 1.98
N TRP A 15 20.53 -23.11 1.81
CA TRP A 15 20.11 -22.27 0.67
C TRP A 15 20.19 -20.77 0.97
N TYR A 16 20.08 -20.41 2.25
CA TYR A 16 20.19 -19.07 2.80
C TYR A 16 20.71 -19.16 4.25
N SER A 17 21.19 -18.06 4.83
CA SER A 17 21.71 -18.09 6.21
C SER A 17 20.63 -18.53 7.21
N GLY A 18 20.97 -19.48 8.08
CA GLY A 18 20.10 -19.89 9.19
C GLY A 18 20.16 -18.95 10.40
N ASP A 19 21.11 -18.00 10.41
CA ASP A 19 21.19 -16.94 11.41
C ASP A 19 20.36 -15.73 10.94
N GLY A 20 19.29 -15.43 11.67
CA GLY A 20 18.38 -14.32 11.35
C GLY A 20 19.04 -12.95 11.27
N LYS A 21 20.07 -12.66 12.08
CA LYS A 21 20.77 -11.37 12.04
C LYS A 21 21.63 -11.25 10.79
N VAL A 22 22.33 -12.33 10.43
CA VAL A 22 23.13 -12.38 9.20
C VAL A 22 22.21 -12.26 7.99
N LEU A 23 21.13 -13.05 7.96
CA LEU A 23 20.17 -13.05 6.86
C LEU A 23 19.54 -11.66 6.67
N ALA A 24 19.04 -11.04 7.75
CA ALA A 24 18.47 -9.69 7.69
C ALA A 24 19.46 -8.67 7.12
N LYS A 25 20.74 -8.74 7.52
CA LYS A 25 21.78 -7.83 7.04
C LYS A 25 22.08 -8.01 5.55
N GLU A 26 22.20 -9.25 5.08
CA GLU A 26 22.40 -9.55 3.66
C GLU A 26 21.26 -8.98 2.81
N MET A 27 20.02 -9.23 3.25
CA MET A 27 18.82 -8.79 2.55
C MET A 27 18.66 -7.28 2.51
N THR A 28 18.86 -6.59 3.65
CA THR A 28 18.90 -5.13 3.68
C THR A 28 19.97 -4.59 2.72
N GLY A 29 21.16 -5.20 2.69
CA GLY A 29 22.23 -4.81 1.78
C GLY A 29 21.92 -4.99 0.28
N TRP A 30 21.05 -5.92 -0.09
CA TRP A 30 20.53 -6.03 -1.46
C TRP A 30 19.39 -5.07 -1.73
N LEU A 31 18.43 -4.94 -0.80
CA LEU A 31 17.26 -4.06 -0.92
C LEU A 31 17.62 -2.57 -0.99
N ASP A 32 18.68 -2.15 -0.30
CA ASP A 32 19.13 -0.75 -0.29
C ASP A 32 19.82 -0.34 -1.60
N LYS A 33 20.27 -1.30 -2.40
CA LYS A 33 20.88 -1.05 -3.72
C LYS A 33 19.85 -0.89 -4.84
N VAL A 34 18.58 -1.20 -4.57
CA VAL A 34 17.50 -1.09 -5.55
C VAL A 34 16.94 0.33 -5.49
N GLN A 35 17.08 1.07 -6.59
CA GLN A 35 16.41 2.35 -6.78
C GLN A 35 14.99 2.11 -7.27
N LEU A 36 14.02 2.77 -6.64
CA LEU A 36 12.63 2.74 -7.06
C LEU A 36 12.40 3.79 -8.14
N ASP A 37 11.77 3.38 -9.23
CA ASP A 37 11.22 4.33 -10.20
C ASP A 37 9.89 4.85 -9.62
N ASN A 38 9.68 6.18 -9.60
CA ASN A 38 8.46 6.78 -9.05
C ASN A 38 7.17 6.37 -9.79
N ASP A 39 7.30 5.73 -10.95
CA ASP A 39 6.18 5.31 -11.80
C ASP A 39 5.62 3.92 -11.45
N THR A 40 6.29 3.13 -10.59
CA THR A 40 5.77 1.83 -10.15
C THR A 40 4.90 2.00 -8.91
N SER A 41 3.59 2.15 -9.10
CA SER A 41 2.58 1.96 -8.05
C SER A 41 2.76 0.61 -7.33
N PRO A 42 2.30 0.47 -6.07
CA PRO A 42 2.68 -0.68 -5.26
C PRO A 42 2.30 -2.01 -5.94
N ALA A 43 3.27 -2.93 -5.97
CA ALA A 43 3.13 -4.19 -6.68
C ALA A 43 1.93 -5.00 -6.17
N ARG A 44 1.12 -5.50 -7.11
CA ARG A 44 -0.01 -6.41 -6.88
C ARG A 44 0.40 -7.87 -7.04
N ALA A 45 1.39 -8.10 -7.89
CA ALA A 45 2.13 -9.35 -7.95
C ALA A 45 3.60 -9.08 -8.25
N ILE A 46 4.46 -10.01 -7.85
CA ILE A 46 5.87 -10.01 -8.22
C ILE A 46 6.26 -11.38 -8.76
N ILE A 47 7.21 -11.39 -9.70
CA ILE A 47 7.90 -12.61 -10.13
C ILE A 47 9.31 -12.56 -9.55
N GLY A 48 9.72 -13.64 -8.86
CA GLY A 48 11.06 -13.71 -8.26
C GLY A 48 11.68 -15.11 -8.34
N PRO A 49 13.01 -15.20 -8.31
CA PRO A 49 13.74 -16.46 -8.35
C PRO A 49 13.69 -17.21 -7.02
N HIS A 50 13.94 -18.51 -7.06
CA HIS A 50 13.98 -19.40 -5.90
C HIS A 50 15.24 -20.28 -5.81
N ALA A 51 16.32 -19.90 -6.50
CA ALA A 51 17.64 -20.43 -6.19
C ALA A 51 18.15 -19.94 -4.82
N GLY A 52 19.25 -20.54 -4.34
CA GLY A 52 19.90 -20.11 -3.09
C GLY A 52 20.33 -18.64 -3.14
N TYR A 53 20.23 -17.95 -2.00
CA TYR A 53 20.35 -16.47 -1.91
C TYR A 53 21.74 -15.96 -2.34
N HIS A 54 22.77 -16.78 -2.21
CA HIS A 54 24.10 -16.47 -2.72
C HIS A 54 24.09 -16.12 -4.23
N TYR A 55 23.24 -16.80 -5.02
CA TYR A 55 23.16 -16.61 -6.47
C TYR A 55 22.07 -15.61 -6.85
N SER A 56 20.85 -15.80 -6.33
CA SER A 56 19.66 -15.11 -6.80
C SER A 56 19.15 -14.03 -5.85
N GLY A 57 19.67 -13.95 -4.63
CA GLY A 57 19.17 -13.06 -3.57
C GLY A 57 19.18 -11.60 -3.99
N SER A 58 20.28 -11.14 -4.62
CA SER A 58 20.38 -9.77 -5.14
C SER A 58 19.43 -9.47 -6.30
N THR A 59 19.06 -10.48 -7.09
CA THR A 59 18.07 -10.33 -8.18
C THR A 59 16.67 -10.23 -7.58
N ALA A 60 16.31 -11.14 -6.66
CA ALA A 60 15.02 -11.13 -5.97
C ALA A 60 14.70 -9.79 -5.29
N ALA A 61 15.72 -9.11 -4.74
CA ALA A 61 15.56 -7.78 -4.14
C ALA A 61 14.83 -6.77 -5.04
N TYR A 62 15.05 -6.83 -6.36
CA TYR A 62 14.41 -5.90 -7.32
C TYR A 62 12.90 -6.09 -7.35
N ALA A 63 12.41 -7.33 -7.27
CA ALA A 63 10.97 -7.61 -7.17
C ALA A 63 10.42 -7.19 -5.80
N TYR A 64 11.07 -7.59 -4.71
CA TYR A 64 10.58 -7.33 -3.36
C TYR A 64 10.56 -5.85 -2.99
N LYS A 65 11.49 -5.04 -3.50
CA LYS A 65 11.51 -3.60 -3.24
C LYS A 65 10.25 -2.87 -3.74
N GLN A 66 9.54 -3.44 -4.72
CA GLN A 66 8.31 -2.85 -5.27
C GLN A 66 7.08 -3.03 -4.38
N ILE A 67 7.20 -3.80 -3.30
CA ILE A 67 6.11 -4.05 -2.36
C ILE A 67 6.00 -2.87 -1.40
N ASN A 68 4.81 -2.27 -1.33
CA ASN A 68 4.41 -1.44 -0.20
C ASN A 68 3.66 -2.33 0.81
N PRO A 69 4.16 -2.52 2.04
CA PRO A 69 3.48 -3.34 3.04
C PRO A 69 2.16 -2.73 3.54
N GLU A 70 1.93 -1.44 3.34
CA GLU A 70 0.71 -0.77 3.77
C GLU A 70 -0.53 -1.32 3.04
N GLY A 71 -1.58 -1.64 3.79
CA GLY A 71 -2.84 -2.19 3.26
C GLY A 71 -2.81 -3.68 2.91
N ILE A 72 -1.64 -4.32 2.82
CA ILE A 72 -1.53 -5.76 2.54
C ILE A 72 -1.93 -6.56 3.79
N LYS A 73 -2.94 -7.42 3.63
CA LYS A 73 -3.43 -8.36 4.64
C LYS A 73 -3.07 -9.80 4.31
N ARG A 74 -2.88 -10.15 3.04
CA ARG A 74 -2.62 -11.55 2.61
C ARG A 74 -1.56 -11.60 1.51
N VAL A 75 -0.62 -12.54 1.63
CA VAL A 75 0.43 -12.78 0.62
C VAL A 75 0.30 -14.21 0.07
N PHE A 76 -0.11 -14.33 -1.17
CA PHE A 76 -0.18 -15.60 -1.90
C PHE A 76 1.18 -15.96 -2.48
N ILE A 77 1.60 -17.21 -2.37
CA ILE A 77 2.91 -17.67 -2.85
C ILE A 77 2.68 -18.89 -3.75
N LEU A 78 2.91 -18.75 -5.05
CA LEU A 78 2.74 -19.83 -6.02
C LEU A 78 4.12 -20.39 -6.37
N GLY A 79 4.44 -21.57 -5.81
CA GLY A 79 5.71 -22.27 -6.02
C GLY A 79 5.56 -23.53 -6.85
N PRO A 80 6.44 -23.82 -7.83
CA PRO A 80 6.41 -25.09 -8.55
C PRO A 80 6.84 -26.26 -7.65
N ALA A 81 6.27 -27.44 -7.87
CA ALA A 81 6.70 -28.69 -7.24
C ALA A 81 7.88 -29.33 -7.98
N HIS A 82 9.02 -29.47 -7.31
CA HIS A 82 10.23 -30.14 -7.80
C HIS A 82 10.35 -31.58 -7.31
N ARG A 83 9.93 -31.84 -6.07
CA ARG A 83 10.18 -33.13 -5.39
C ARG A 83 9.09 -34.17 -5.59
N MET A 84 7.93 -33.77 -6.10
CA MET A 84 6.78 -34.65 -6.27
C MET A 84 6.12 -34.52 -7.63
N LYS A 85 5.57 -35.64 -8.11
CA LYS A 85 4.67 -35.64 -9.27
C LYS A 85 3.31 -35.14 -8.82
N LEU A 86 2.92 -33.97 -9.30
CA LEU A 86 1.67 -33.31 -8.97
C LEU A 86 1.00 -32.85 -10.27
N SER A 87 -0.33 -33.03 -10.39
CA SER A 87 -1.12 -32.64 -11.57
C SER A 87 -2.26 -31.65 -11.26
N GLY A 88 -2.14 -30.98 -10.11
CA GLY A 88 -3.05 -29.98 -9.57
C GLY A 88 -2.30 -28.97 -8.70
N CYS A 89 -3.01 -28.24 -7.85
CA CYS A 89 -2.43 -27.33 -6.87
C CYS A 89 -2.76 -27.81 -5.44
N LEU A 90 -1.80 -27.69 -4.52
CA LEU A 90 -1.97 -28.05 -3.13
C LEU A 90 -1.83 -26.83 -2.22
N VAL A 91 -2.60 -26.80 -1.13
CA VAL A 91 -2.49 -25.80 -0.05
C VAL A 91 -1.98 -26.45 1.23
N SER A 92 -1.36 -25.65 2.10
CA SER A 92 -0.83 -26.15 3.38
C SER A 92 -1.94 -26.47 4.39
N SER A 93 -1.69 -27.48 5.22
CA SER A 93 -2.46 -27.76 6.45
C SER A 93 -1.87 -27.10 7.69
N CYS A 94 -0.65 -26.55 7.60
CA CYS A 94 0.04 -25.88 8.69
C CYS A 94 -0.66 -24.58 9.08
N SER A 95 -0.50 -24.18 10.34
CA SER A 95 -0.88 -22.85 10.82
C SER A 95 0.24 -21.83 10.69
N VAL A 96 1.49 -22.30 10.69
CA VAL A 96 2.68 -21.45 10.77
C VAL A 96 3.79 -22.01 9.90
N TYR A 97 4.49 -21.12 9.20
CA TYR A 97 5.75 -21.39 8.52
C TYR A 97 6.87 -20.65 9.25
N GLU A 98 7.88 -21.39 9.73
CA GLU A 98 9.04 -20.78 10.37
C GLU A 98 9.93 -20.05 9.35
N THR A 99 10.54 -18.94 9.79
CA THR A 99 11.67 -18.31 9.08
C THR A 99 12.74 -17.91 10.11
N PRO A 100 14.01 -17.70 9.71
CA PRO A 100 15.02 -17.18 10.63
C PRO A 100 14.75 -15.76 11.16
N LEU A 101 13.81 -15.01 10.57
CA LEU A 101 13.47 -13.65 10.99
C LEU A 101 12.33 -13.66 12.02
N TYR A 102 11.16 -14.16 11.61
CA TYR A 102 10.00 -14.44 12.46
C TYR A 102 9.04 -15.42 11.77
N ASP A 103 8.18 -16.05 12.56
CA ASP A 103 7.18 -17.01 12.10
C ASP A 103 6.06 -16.34 11.29
N LEU A 104 5.66 -16.94 10.16
CA LEU A 104 4.59 -16.45 9.29
C LEU A 104 3.30 -17.26 9.49
N THR A 105 2.18 -16.59 9.74
CA THR A 105 0.87 -17.23 9.94
C THR A 105 0.20 -17.57 8.61
N VAL A 106 -0.26 -18.81 8.47
CA VAL A 106 -0.99 -19.28 7.27
C VAL A 106 -2.47 -18.91 7.37
N ASP A 107 -3.03 -18.37 6.28
CA ASP A 107 -4.44 -18.03 6.18
C ASP A 107 -5.32 -19.28 6.00
N LYS A 108 -5.89 -19.76 7.11
CA LYS A 108 -6.72 -20.98 7.11
C LYS A 108 -8.08 -20.77 6.46
N ASP A 109 -8.61 -19.56 6.49
CA ASP A 109 -9.93 -19.27 5.93
C ASP A 109 -9.88 -19.26 4.40
N VAL A 110 -8.85 -18.63 3.82
CA VAL A 110 -8.58 -18.71 2.38
C VAL A 110 -8.26 -20.15 1.98
N ASN A 111 -7.44 -20.89 2.73
CA ASN A 111 -7.17 -22.31 2.40
C ASN A 111 -8.46 -23.14 2.38
N LYS A 112 -9.38 -22.93 3.34
CA LYS A 112 -10.68 -23.60 3.38
C LYS A 112 -11.54 -23.23 2.17
N GLU A 113 -11.53 -21.97 1.75
CA GLU A 113 -12.25 -21.51 0.56
C GLU A 113 -11.68 -22.13 -0.73
N LEU A 114 -10.36 -22.18 -0.87
CA LEU A 114 -9.69 -22.82 -2.00
C LEU A 114 -9.99 -24.32 -2.08
N LEU A 115 -9.97 -25.03 -0.95
CA LEU A 115 -10.39 -26.44 -0.88
C LEU A 115 -11.86 -26.61 -1.29
N GLY A 116 -12.73 -25.69 -0.88
CA GLY A 116 -14.15 -25.68 -1.25
C GLY A 116 -14.43 -25.55 -2.75
N SER A 117 -13.49 -24.96 -3.52
CA SER A 117 -13.58 -24.87 -4.99
C SER A 117 -13.45 -26.22 -5.72
N LYS A 118 -13.05 -27.29 -5.00
CA LYS A 118 -12.72 -28.62 -5.54
C LYS A 118 -11.60 -28.62 -6.59
N GLY A 119 -10.81 -27.54 -6.64
CA GLY A 119 -9.62 -27.43 -7.47
C GLY A 119 -8.32 -27.76 -6.74
N PHE A 120 -8.31 -27.67 -5.40
CA PHE A 120 -7.12 -27.77 -4.57
C PHE A 120 -7.21 -28.95 -3.61
N ASP A 121 -6.08 -29.57 -3.32
CA ASP A 121 -5.93 -30.59 -2.29
C ASP A 121 -4.94 -30.13 -1.20
N VAL A 122 -4.75 -30.93 -0.16
CA VAL A 122 -3.85 -30.61 0.95
C VAL A 122 -2.48 -31.27 0.73
N VAL A 123 -1.40 -30.51 0.89
CA VAL A 123 -0.04 -31.07 0.86
C VAL A 123 0.31 -31.73 2.20
N SER A 124 1.07 -32.83 2.15
CA SER A 124 1.60 -33.45 3.37
C SER A 124 2.77 -32.64 3.91
N LEU A 125 2.92 -32.57 5.24
CA LEU A 125 4.01 -31.82 5.88
C LEU A 125 5.39 -32.19 5.32
N LYS A 126 5.64 -33.49 5.12
CA LYS A 126 6.90 -33.97 4.52
C LYS A 126 7.15 -33.42 3.12
N ALA A 127 6.15 -33.47 2.23
CA ALA A 127 6.30 -32.95 0.88
C ALA A 127 6.49 -31.42 0.87
N GLU A 128 5.86 -30.73 1.81
CA GLU A 128 5.95 -29.28 1.99
C GLU A 128 7.33 -28.84 2.51
N GLU A 129 7.92 -29.60 3.43
CA GLU A 129 9.26 -29.37 3.98
C GLU A 129 10.37 -29.83 3.03
N ASP A 130 10.15 -30.84 2.19
CA ASP A 130 11.11 -31.27 1.15
C ASP A 130 11.17 -30.27 -0.03
N GLU A 131 10.15 -29.43 -0.20
CA GLU A 131 10.06 -28.43 -1.26
C GLU A 131 10.62 -27.07 -0.83
N HIS A 132 11.36 -26.42 -1.75
CA HIS A 132 12.08 -25.17 -1.48
C HIS A 132 11.49 -23.98 -2.24
N SER A 133 10.74 -24.21 -3.32
CA SER A 133 10.30 -23.14 -4.22
C SER A 133 9.41 -22.08 -3.56
N ILE A 134 8.65 -22.46 -2.52
CA ILE A 134 7.88 -21.53 -1.68
C ILE A 134 8.77 -20.96 -0.57
N GLU A 135 9.61 -21.80 0.05
CA GLU A 135 10.43 -21.43 1.21
C GLU A 135 11.38 -20.27 0.91
N LEU A 136 11.98 -20.26 -0.28
CA LEU A 136 12.93 -19.22 -0.67
C LEU A 136 12.31 -17.82 -0.77
N HIS A 137 10.99 -17.70 -0.76
CA HIS A 137 10.28 -16.43 -0.69
C HIS A 137 9.95 -15.99 0.73
N LEU A 138 9.93 -16.90 1.71
CA LEU A 138 9.45 -16.60 3.06
C LEU A 138 10.32 -15.58 3.80
N PRO A 139 11.67 -15.66 3.80
CA PRO A 139 12.48 -14.63 4.44
C PRO A 139 12.28 -13.26 3.81
N TYR A 140 12.14 -13.18 2.48
CA TYR A 140 11.91 -11.91 1.78
C TYR A 140 10.54 -11.30 2.09
N ILE A 141 9.51 -12.13 2.18
CA ILE A 141 8.17 -11.70 2.64
C ILE A 141 8.28 -11.20 4.08
N ALA A 142 8.89 -11.97 4.98
CA ALA A 142 9.09 -11.57 6.36
C ALA A 142 9.85 -10.24 6.46
N LYS A 143 10.91 -10.06 5.65
CA LYS A 143 11.70 -8.82 5.68
C LYS A 143 10.93 -7.60 5.17
N MET A 144 10.18 -7.73 4.07
CA MET A 144 9.41 -6.61 3.51
C MET A 144 8.19 -6.25 4.36
N MET A 145 7.59 -7.25 5.03
CA MET A 145 6.40 -7.08 5.86
C MET A 145 6.72 -6.84 7.34
N GLU A 146 7.99 -6.61 7.70
CA GLU A 146 8.42 -6.30 9.07
C GLU A 146 7.61 -5.16 9.75
N PRO A 147 7.24 -4.05 9.07
CA PRO A 147 6.38 -3.01 9.65
C PRO A 147 4.95 -3.46 9.99
N LYS A 148 4.53 -4.63 9.49
CA LYS A 148 3.20 -5.23 9.62
C LYS A 148 3.25 -6.61 10.27
N GLN A 149 4.32 -6.92 11.00
CA GLN A 149 4.48 -8.22 11.66
C GLN A 149 3.25 -8.56 12.53
N GLY A 150 2.60 -9.69 12.25
CA GLY A 150 1.39 -10.13 12.95
C GLY A 150 0.07 -9.56 12.41
N GLU A 151 0.10 -8.61 11.46
CA GLU A 151 -1.09 -8.00 10.84
C GLU A 151 -1.45 -8.60 9.47
N PHE A 152 -0.65 -9.55 8.96
CA PHE A 152 -0.89 -10.22 7.67
C PHE A 152 -0.74 -11.74 7.77
N THR A 153 -1.30 -12.44 6.78
CA THR A 153 -1.21 -13.90 6.63
C THR A 153 -0.60 -14.29 5.28
N ILE A 154 -0.11 -15.52 5.17
CA ILE A 154 0.38 -16.10 3.91
C ILE A 154 -0.54 -17.21 3.39
N VAL A 155 -0.60 -17.37 2.06
CA VAL A 155 -1.34 -18.44 1.38
C VAL A 155 -0.37 -19.21 0.47
N PRO A 156 0.30 -20.25 1.00
CA PRO A 156 1.24 -21.06 0.23
C PRO A 156 0.48 -22.01 -0.71
N ILE A 157 0.77 -21.94 -2.00
CA ILE A 157 0.16 -22.78 -3.04
C ILE A 157 1.27 -23.50 -3.80
N LEU A 158 1.34 -24.82 -3.63
CA LEU A 158 2.25 -25.68 -4.38
C LEU A 158 1.62 -26.07 -5.72
N VAL A 159 2.28 -25.73 -6.82
CA VAL A 159 1.77 -25.86 -8.19
C VAL A 159 2.46 -27.03 -8.90
N GLY A 160 1.67 -27.98 -9.39
CA GLY A 160 2.17 -29.13 -10.15
C GLY A 160 2.39 -28.87 -11.64
N SER A 161 2.49 -29.96 -12.38
CA SER A 161 2.50 -29.96 -13.85
C SER A 161 1.08 -29.82 -14.38
N LEU A 162 0.80 -28.70 -15.04
CA LEU A 162 -0.54 -28.33 -15.50
C LEU A 162 -0.59 -28.22 -17.03
N SER A 163 -1.76 -28.49 -17.61
CA SER A 163 -2.07 -28.09 -18.98
C SER A 163 -2.49 -26.61 -19.02
N PRO A 164 -2.39 -25.92 -20.17
CA PRO A 164 -2.87 -24.54 -20.31
C PRO A 164 -4.33 -24.36 -19.85
N ASP A 165 -5.22 -25.31 -20.14
CA ASP A 165 -6.61 -25.26 -19.67
C ASP A 165 -6.73 -25.34 -18.14
N LYS A 166 -5.89 -26.16 -17.48
CA LYS A 166 -5.85 -26.24 -16.02
C LYS A 166 -5.26 -24.96 -15.42
N GLU A 167 -4.21 -24.41 -16.01
CA GLU A 167 -3.64 -23.11 -15.59
C GLU A 167 -4.70 -22.02 -15.64
N TYR A 168 -5.46 -21.93 -16.73
CA TYR A 168 -6.57 -20.99 -16.86
C TYR A 168 -7.68 -21.25 -15.83
N LYS A 169 -8.02 -22.52 -15.57
CA LYS A 169 -9.01 -22.89 -14.55
C LYS A 169 -8.59 -22.43 -13.14
N TYR A 170 -7.34 -22.67 -12.74
CA TYR A 170 -6.81 -22.16 -11.47
C TYR A 170 -6.74 -20.63 -11.45
N GLY A 171 -6.32 -20.02 -12.56
CA GLY A 171 -6.30 -18.58 -12.74
C GLY A 171 -7.68 -17.95 -12.53
N LYS A 172 -8.75 -18.56 -13.06
CA LYS A 172 -10.13 -18.09 -12.84
C LYS A 172 -10.54 -18.15 -11.37
N ILE A 173 -10.12 -19.17 -10.62
CA ILE A 173 -10.42 -19.29 -9.18
C ILE A 173 -9.68 -18.19 -8.40
N LEU A 174 -8.42 -17.93 -8.75
CA LEU A 174 -7.56 -17.00 -8.02
C LEU A 174 -7.73 -15.52 -8.41
N ALA A 175 -8.33 -15.24 -9.58
CA ALA A 175 -8.52 -13.89 -10.12
C ALA A 175 -9.19 -12.91 -9.13
N LYS A 176 -10.20 -13.38 -8.37
CA LYS A 176 -10.87 -12.53 -7.38
C LYS A 176 -9.94 -12.06 -6.25
N TYR A 177 -8.95 -12.87 -5.87
CA TYR A 177 -7.98 -12.50 -4.85
C TYR A 177 -6.94 -11.54 -5.43
N LEU A 178 -6.55 -11.69 -6.70
CA LEU A 178 -5.62 -10.77 -7.36
C LEU A 178 -6.22 -9.34 -7.44
N MET A 179 -7.53 -9.23 -7.67
CA MET A 179 -8.27 -7.97 -7.72
C MET A 179 -8.52 -7.29 -6.37
N ASP A 180 -8.41 -8.02 -5.26
CA ASP A 180 -8.62 -7.45 -3.92
C ASP A 180 -7.36 -6.69 -3.47
N PRO A 181 -7.41 -5.36 -3.30
CA PRO A 181 -6.25 -4.51 -3.03
C PRO A 181 -5.50 -4.85 -1.73
N SER A 182 -6.08 -5.67 -0.84
CA SER A 182 -5.38 -6.15 0.36
C SER A 182 -4.47 -7.36 0.11
N ASN A 183 -4.40 -7.88 -1.11
CA ASN A 183 -3.62 -9.08 -1.43
C ASN A 183 -2.37 -8.78 -2.25
N LEU A 184 -1.33 -9.58 -2.05
CA LEU A 184 -0.12 -9.60 -2.87
C LEU A 184 0.12 -11.02 -3.40
N PHE A 185 0.58 -11.15 -4.64
CA PHE A 185 0.98 -12.44 -5.21
C PHE A 185 2.49 -12.52 -5.43
N VAL A 186 3.11 -13.59 -4.97
CA VAL A 186 4.51 -13.93 -5.23
C VAL A 186 4.54 -15.15 -6.15
N ILE A 187 5.01 -14.95 -7.37
CA ILE A 187 5.12 -16.00 -8.39
C ILE A 187 6.59 -16.45 -8.46
N SER A 188 6.82 -17.69 -8.01
CA SER A 188 8.15 -18.25 -7.83
C SER A 188 8.64 -18.91 -9.12
N THR A 189 9.73 -18.41 -9.70
CA THR A 189 10.37 -19.03 -10.87
C THR A 189 11.82 -18.61 -11.08
N ASP A 190 12.69 -19.59 -11.32
CA ASP A 190 13.92 -19.40 -12.07
C ASP A 190 13.63 -19.54 -13.58
N PHE A 191 14.54 -19.06 -14.43
CA PHE A 191 14.41 -19.06 -15.89
C PHE A 191 15.20 -20.22 -16.52
N CYS A 192 15.96 -20.03 -17.61
CA CYS A 192 16.65 -21.13 -18.27
C CYS A 192 17.61 -21.87 -17.32
N HIS A 193 17.43 -23.19 -17.19
CA HIS A 193 18.42 -24.12 -16.68
C HIS A 193 19.14 -24.74 -17.88
N TRP A 194 20.32 -24.22 -18.21
CA TRP A 194 21.08 -24.61 -19.39
C TRP A 194 22.27 -25.50 -19.03
N GLY A 195 22.52 -26.52 -19.83
CA GLY A 195 23.66 -27.43 -19.75
C GLY A 195 23.26 -28.90 -19.74
N ASN A 196 24.25 -29.77 -19.95
CA ASN A 196 24.01 -31.23 -20.04
C ASN A 196 23.35 -31.80 -18.79
N ARG A 197 23.67 -31.26 -17.60
CA ARG A 197 23.07 -31.70 -16.32
C ARG A 197 21.56 -31.47 -16.22
N PHE A 198 21.01 -30.58 -17.03
CA PHE A 198 19.58 -30.29 -17.12
C PHE A 198 18.94 -30.91 -18.36
N ASN A 199 19.71 -31.66 -19.17
CA ASN A 199 19.29 -32.21 -20.45
C ASN A 199 18.70 -31.13 -21.39
N TYR A 200 19.27 -29.92 -21.35
CA TYR A 200 18.81 -28.79 -22.13
C TYR A 200 20.00 -27.92 -22.58
N THR A 201 20.30 -27.94 -23.86
CA THR A 201 21.46 -27.26 -24.46
C THR A 201 21.08 -26.49 -25.72
N TYR A 202 19.85 -25.97 -25.78
CA TYR A 202 19.41 -25.11 -26.89
C TYR A 202 20.41 -23.97 -27.11
N TYR A 203 20.83 -23.77 -28.35
CA TYR A 203 21.79 -22.74 -28.72
C TYR A 203 21.47 -22.18 -30.10
N ASP A 204 21.12 -20.90 -30.15
CA ASP A 204 20.99 -20.15 -31.40
C ASP A 204 22.34 -19.55 -31.77
N GLN A 205 23.01 -20.14 -32.75
CA GLN A 205 24.33 -19.70 -33.22
C GLN A 205 24.36 -18.25 -33.73
N LYS A 206 23.19 -17.68 -34.08
CA LYS A 206 23.10 -16.28 -34.53
C LYS A 206 23.16 -15.29 -33.36
N ALA A 207 22.95 -15.75 -32.13
CA ALA A 207 22.90 -14.92 -30.94
C ALA A 207 24.27 -14.55 -30.38
N GLY A 208 25.36 -15.10 -30.91
CA GLY A 208 26.71 -14.94 -30.37
C GLY A 208 27.09 -16.11 -29.47
N GLU A 209 27.67 -15.85 -28.30
CA GLU A 209 28.06 -16.90 -27.35
C GLU A 209 26.85 -17.60 -26.70
N ILE A 210 27.10 -18.74 -26.06
CA ILE A 210 26.04 -19.56 -25.44
C ILE A 210 25.23 -18.74 -24.42
N HIS A 211 25.90 -17.99 -23.53
CA HIS A 211 25.21 -17.16 -22.54
C HIS A 211 24.33 -16.05 -23.17
N GLU A 212 24.71 -15.52 -24.34
CA GLU A 212 23.92 -14.55 -25.11
C GLU A 212 22.71 -15.23 -25.76
N SER A 213 22.87 -16.46 -26.26
CA SER A 213 21.73 -17.28 -26.72
C SER A 213 20.74 -17.59 -25.59
N ILE A 214 21.24 -17.91 -24.39
CA ILE A 214 20.39 -18.14 -23.22
C ILE A 214 19.65 -16.85 -22.87
N SER A 215 20.37 -15.72 -22.80
CA SER A 215 19.80 -14.41 -22.53
C SER A 215 18.72 -14.03 -23.54
N ASN A 216 18.97 -14.19 -24.84
CA ASN A 216 18.00 -13.90 -25.89
C ASN A 216 16.76 -14.80 -25.79
N LEU A 217 16.92 -16.07 -25.44
CA LEU A 217 15.81 -16.99 -25.23
C LEU A 217 14.97 -16.56 -24.01
N ASP A 218 15.60 -16.28 -22.87
CA ASP A 218 14.90 -15.84 -21.66
C ASP A 218 14.18 -14.52 -21.87
N HIS A 219 14.83 -13.51 -22.45
CA HIS A 219 14.21 -12.22 -22.75
C HIS A 219 13.04 -12.36 -23.73
N LYS A 220 13.05 -13.37 -24.61
CA LYS A 220 11.90 -13.68 -25.45
C LYS A 220 10.71 -14.17 -24.64
N GLY A 221 10.95 -15.06 -23.67
CA GLY A 221 9.94 -15.49 -22.71
C GLY A 221 9.44 -14.33 -21.84
N MET A 222 10.35 -13.51 -21.31
CA MET A 222 10.04 -12.34 -20.49
C MET A 222 9.14 -11.35 -21.24
N LYS A 223 9.46 -11.00 -22.49
CA LYS A 223 8.62 -10.09 -23.32
C LYS A 223 7.19 -10.61 -23.52
N ILE A 224 7.03 -11.92 -23.66
CA ILE A 224 5.70 -12.54 -23.78
C ILE A 224 4.94 -12.51 -22.43
N ILE A 225 5.66 -12.66 -21.32
CA ILE A 225 5.08 -12.50 -19.98
C ILE A 225 4.69 -11.03 -19.73
N GLU A 226 5.49 -10.05 -20.19
CA GLU A 226 5.18 -8.61 -20.13
C GLU A 226 3.93 -8.24 -20.94
N SER A 227 3.71 -8.88 -22.10
CA SER A 227 2.44 -8.71 -22.84
C SER A 227 1.24 -9.36 -22.14
N MET A 228 1.48 -10.13 -21.07
CA MET A 228 0.49 -10.85 -20.28
C MET A 228 -0.43 -11.75 -21.14
N ASP A 229 0.14 -12.41 -22.13
CA ASP A 229 -0.58 -13.29 -23.04
C ASP A 229 -0.34 -14.76 -22.65
N HIS A 230 -1.36 -15.38 -22.06
CA HIS A 230 -1.34 -16.76 -21.60
C HIS A 230 -1.11 -17.76 -22.74
N ASP A 231 -1.76 -17.56 -23.90
CA ASP A 231 -1.69 -18.50 -25.02
C ASP A 231 -0.34 -18.37 -25.75
N ALA A 232 0.17 -17.15 -25.90
CA ALA A 232 1.48 -16.90 -26.47
C ALA A 232 2.61 -17.50 -25.60
N PHE A 233 2.49 -17.44 -24.27
CA PHE A 233 3.46 -18.06 -23.37
C PHE A 233 3.45 -19.59 -23.48
N ALA A 234 2.27 -20.20 -23.56
CA ALA A 234 2.14 -21.64 -23.81
C ALA A 234 2.75 -22.05 -25.17
N ALA A 235 2.54 -21.25 -26.22
CA ALA A 235 3.13 -21.47 -27.54
C ALA A 235 4.67 -21.33 -27.52
N TYR A 236 5.21 -20.36 -26.78
CA TYR A 236 6.64 -20.19 -26.56
C TYR A 236 7.27 -21.43 -25.91
N LEU A 237 6.69 -21.92 -24.81
CA LEU A 237 7.16 -23.11 -24.11
C LEU A 237 7.10 -24.34 -25.01
N LYS A 238 6.02 -24.52 -25.78
CA LYS A 238 5.89 -25.62 -26.74
C LYS A 238 6.97 -25.58 -27.83
N LYS A 239 7.36 -24.38 -28.28
CA LYS A 239 8.33 -24.21 -29.36
C LYS A 239 9.77 -24.42 -28.90
N TYR A 240 10.14 -23.85 -27.75
CA TYR A 240 11.53 -23.82 -27.32
C TYR A 240 11.86 -24.80 -26.20
N SER A 241 10.84 -25.29 -25.48
CA SER A 241 11.03 -26.12 -24.28
C SER A 241 11.97 -25.48 -23.26
N ASN A 242 12.00 -24.15 -23.17
CA ASN A 242 12.85 -23.45 -22.21
C ASN A 242 12.54 -23.95 -20.80
N THR A 243 13.58 -24.23 -20.03
CA THR A 243 13.51 -24.94 -18.74
C THR A 243 13.10 -24.05 -17.57
N ILE A 244 12.19 -23.10 -17.81
CA ILE A 244 11.58 -22.24 -16.79
C ILE A 244 10.85 -23.14 -15.77
N CYS A 245 11.36 -23.23 -14.55
CA CYS A 245 10.87 -24.17 -13.54
C CYS A 245 9.46 -23.78 -13.04
N GLY A 246 9.20 -22.49 -12.86
CA GLY A 246 7.91 -21.93 -12.45
C GLY A 246 6.97 -21.59 -13.61
N ARG A 247 7.14 -22.23 -14.78
CA ARG A 247 6.27 -22.01 -15.95
C ARG A 247 4.77 -22.19 -15.66
N HIS A 248 4.41 -23.10 -14.75
CA HIS A 248 3.01 -23.34 -14.39
C HIS A 248 2.45 -22.29 -13.40
N PRO A 249 3.18 -21.88 -12.33
CA PRO A 249 2.86 -20.66 -11.58
C PRO A 249 2.68 -19.42 -12.46
N VAL A 250 3.59 -19.18 -13.40
CA VAL A 250 3.49 -18.08 -14.37
C VAL A 250 2.25 -18.26 -15.26
N GLY A 251 1.99 -19.48 -15.75
CA GLY A 251 0.79 -19.79 -16.53
C GLY A 251 -0.52 -19.54 -15.76
N ILE A 252 -0.59 -19.91 -14.47
CA ILE A 252 -1.74 -19.59 -13.61
C ILE A 252 -1.89 -18.07 -13.48
N PHE A 253 -0.79 -17.34 -13.25
CA PHE A 253 -0.80 -15.89 -13.15
C PHE A 253 -1.32 -15.21 -14.43
N LEU A 254 -0.82 -15.61 -15.59
CA LEU A 254 -1.33 -15.14 -16.87
C LEU A 254 -2.79 -15.56 -17.09
N GLY A 255 -3.19 -16.72 -16.59
CA GLY A 255 -4.58 -17.17 -16.54
C GLY A 255 -5.49 -16.30 -15.66
N MET A 256 -4.98 -15.79 -14.53
CA MET A 256 -5.69 -14.82 -13.68
C MET A 256 -5.92 -13.53 -14.47
N VAL A 257 -4.88 -12.97 -15.10
CA VAL A 257 -4.98 -11.75 -15.93
C VAL A 257 -5.97 -11.95 -17.08
N LYS A 258 -5.88 -13.07 -17.81
CA LYS A 258 -6.82 -13.43 -18.89
C LYS A 258 -8.26 -13.49 -18.39
N ALA A 259 -8.51 -14.09 -17.22
CA ALA A 259 -9.85 -14.19 -16.65
C ALA A 259 -10.42 -12.81 -16.26
N ILE A 260 -9.58 -11.93 -15.71
CA ILE A 260 -10.00 -10.57 -15.32
C ILE A 260 -10.33 -9.73 -16.56
N ARG A 261 -9.47 -9.74 -17.58
CA ARG A 261 -9.69 -9.01 -18.85
C ARG A 261 -10.98 -9.42 -19.57
N GLN A 262 -11.47 -10.63 -19.35
CA GLN A 262 -12.76 -11.07 -19.93
C GLN A 262 -13.99 -10.46 -19.24
N HIS A 263 -13.86 -9.92 -18.03
CA HIS A 263 -14.99 -9.45 -17.21
C HIS A 263 -14.85 -7.98 -16.78
N SER A 264 -13.72 -7.33 -17.08
CA SER A 264 -13.43 -5.95 -16.70
C SER A 264 -12.52 -5.31 -17.74
N GLU A 265 -13.04 -4.30 -18.44
CA GLU A 265 -12.23 -3.43 -19.32
C GLU A 265 -11.50 -2.34 -18.50
N ALA A 266 -11.99 -2.02 -17.29
CA ALA A 266 -11.64 -0.80 -16.54
C ALA A 266 -10.33 -0.83 -15.71
N SER A 267 -9.45 -1.81 -15.94
CA SER A 267 -8.21 -1.97 -15.16
C SER A 267 -6.99 -2.06 -16.08
N THR A 268 -6.18 -1.01 -16.10
CA THR A 268 -4.87 -1.02 -16.75
C THR A 268 -3.91 -1.90 -15.94
N MET A 269 -3.57 -3.04 -16.52
CA MET A 269 -2.61 -3.98 -15.95
C MET A 269 -1.26 -3.80 -16.65
N GLU A 270 -0.18 -3.70 -15.89
CA GLU A 270 1.17 -3.63 -16.44
C GLU A 270 2.08 -4.61 -15.70
N LEU A 271 2.89 -5.34 -16.46
CA LEU A 271 3.96 -6.18 -15.94
C LEU A 271 5.28 -5.76 -16.57
N LYS A 272 6.30 -5.55 -15.74
CA LYS A 272 7.64 -5.15 -16.19
C LYS A 272 8.72 -5.96 -15.49
N PHE A 273 9.66 -6.51 -16.26
CA PHE A 273 10.88 -7.08 -15.69
C PHE A 273 11.86 -5.97 -15.31
N LEU A 274 12.42 -6.11 -14.12
CA LEU A 274 13.26 -5.11 -13.46
C LEU A 274 14.73 -5.53 -13.44
N LYS A 275 14.98 -6.84 -13.40
CA LYS A 275 16.34 -7.38 -13.34
C LYS A 275 16.42 -8.74 -14.02
N TYR A 276 17.54 -8.97 -14.70
CA TYR A 276 17.96 -10.26 -15.23
C TYR A 276 19.41 -10.54 -14.80
N ALA A 277 19.69 -11.80 -14.49
CA ALA A 277 21.02 -12.29 -14.17
C ALA A 277 21.18 -13.75 -14.60
N GLN A 278 22.42 -14.22 -14.72
CA GLN A 278 22.77 -15.62 -14.93
C GLN A 278 23.74 -16.05 -13.84
N SER A 279 23.62 -17.29 -13.36
CA SER A 279 24.55 -17.82 -12.36
C SER A 279 25.99 -17.85 -12.87
N GLU A 280 26.16 -18.07 -14.18
CA GLU A 280 27.45 -18.07 -14.88
C GLU A 280 27.26 -17.79 -16.37
N ASN A 281 28.28 -17.22 -17.02
CA ASN A 281 28.29 -16.97 -18.45
C ASN A 281 28.86 -18.18 -19.19
N CYS A 282 28.00 -19.13 -19.57
CA CYS A 282 28.38 -20.30 -20.35
C CYS A 282 29.00 -19.91 -21.70
N ARG A 283 30.14 -20.52 -22.04
CA ARG A 283 30.85 -20.37 -23.31
C ARG A 283 31.13 -21.71 -24.00
N LYS A 284 31.18 -22.79 -23.24
CA LYS A 284 31.43 -24.16 -23.72
C LYS A 284 30.21 -25.05 -23.46
N THR A 285 30.09 -26.13 -24.23
CA THR A 285 29.03 -27.13 -24.09
C THR A 285 29.10 -27.94 -22.78
N THR A 286 30.23 -27.88 -22.09
CA THR A 286 30.44 -28.47 -20.76
C THR A 286 29.98 -27.58 -19.61
N ASP A 287 29.76 -26.29 -19.88
CA ASP A 287 29.34 -25.34 -18.86
C ASP A 287 27.85 -25.56 -18.51
N SER A 288 27.40 -24.96 -17.41
CA SER A 288 25.97 -24.94 -17.09
C SER A 288 25.61 -23.70 -16.28
N SER A 289 24.42 -23.16 -16.48
CA SER A 289 23.95 -22.00 -15.75
C SER A 289 22.45 -22.09 -15.46
N VAL A 290 22.01 -21.26 -14.51
CA VAL A 290 20.60 -20.98 -14.25
C VAL A 290 20.39 -19.48 -14.37
N SER A 291 19.36 -19.06 -15.09
CA SER A 291 18.98 -17.65 -15.20
C SER A 291 17.99 -17.24 -14.11
N TYR A 292 18.10 -15.99 -13.68
CA TYR A 292 17.23 -15.37 -12.69
C TYR A 292 16.63 -14.10 -13.26
N ALA A 293 15.34 -13.88 -12.99
CA ALA A 293 14.68 -12.65 -13.37
C ALA A 293 13.73 -12.19 -12.26
N SER A 294 13.52 -10.88 -12.18
CA SER A 294 12.57 -10.26 -11.26
C SER A 294 11.65 -9.32 -12.00
N ALA A 295 10.35 -9.40 -11.72
CA ALA A 295 9.32 -8.54 -12.31
C ALA A 295 8.36 -8.02 -11.26
N SER A 296 7.72 -6.90 -11.59
CA SER A 296 6.59 -6.35 -10.84
C SER A 296 5.38 -6.25 -11.75
N PHE A 297 4.23 -6.54 -11.17
CA PHE A 297 2.92 -6.40 -11.80
C PHE A 297 2.09 -5.43 -10.98
N VAL A 298 1.53 -4.44 -11.66
CA VAL A 298 0.65 -3.44 -11.06
C VAL A 298 -0.72 -3.53 -11.72
N ILE A 299 -1.76 -3.32 -10.91
CA ILE A 299 -3.10 -3.06 -11.40
C ILE A 299 -3.33 -1.58 -11.13
N ALA A 300 -3.13 -0.77 -12.16
CA ALA A 300 -3.71 0.55 -12.15
C ALA A 300 -5.19 0.35 -12.48
N PHE A 301 -6.07 0.54 -11.50
CA PHE A 301 -7.43 0.95 -11.86
C PHE A 301 -7.26 2.17 -12.78
N GLU A 302 -7.96 2.23 -13.93
CA GLU A 302 -7.79 3.17 -15.06
C GLU A 302 -7.77 4.68 -14.72
N LEU A 303 -7.83 4.98 -13.43
CA LEU A 303 -7.97 6.27 -12.80
C LEU A 303 -6.61 6.95 -12.56
N PHE A 304 -5.49 6.22 -12.68
CA PHE A 304 -4.15 6.83 -12.58
C PHE A 304 -3.66 7.53 -13.85
N HIS A 305 -4.15 7.12 -15.03
CA HIS A 305 -3.59 7.56 -16.33
C HIS A 305 -4.61 7.98 -17.40
N SER A 306 -5.92 7.96 -17.12
CA SER A 306 -6.87 8.55 -18.06
C SER A 306 -6.87 10.08 -17.92
N GLU A 307 -6.46 10.77 -18.98
CA GLU A 307 -6.77 12.19 -19.13
C GLU A 307 -8.28 12.38 -18.96
N ARG A 308 -8.68 13.38 -18.18
CA ARG A 308 -10.08 13.80 -18.10
C ARG A 308 -10.42 14.56 -19.38
N ASN A 309 -11.56 14.24 -19.99
CA ASN A 309 -12.15 15.17 -20.96
C ASN A 309 -12.72 16.38 -20.21
N ASN A 310 -13.11 17.44 -20.91
CA ASN A 310 -13.61 18.67 -20.27
C ASN A 310 -14.86 18.47 -19.40
N GLU A 311 -15.61 17.40 -19.62
CA GLU A 311 -16.81 17.08 -18.84
C GLU A 311 -16.50 16.21 -17.61
N ASP A 312 -15.44 15.40 -17.65
CA ASP A 312 -15.11 14.46 -16.58
C ASP A 312 -14.76 15.16 -15.27
N LEU A 313 -15.16 14.56 -14.16
CA LEU A 313 -14.71 14.94 -12.82
C LEU A 313 -13.50 14.10 -12.46
N MET A 314 -12.45 14.71 -11.92
CA MET A 314 -11.32 14.00 -11.32
C MET A 314 -11.13 14.50 -9.90
N TRP A 315 -11.36 13.61 -8.94
CA TRP A 315 -11.30 13.85 -7.51
C TRP A 315 -9.86 13.69 -7.01
N CYS A 316 -9.38 14.68 -6.25
CA CYS A 316 -8.15 14.56 -5.48
C CYS A 316 -8.39 13.72 -4.22
N CYS A 317 -7.72 12.58 -4.12
CA CYS A 317 -7.68 11.73 -2.93
C CYS A 317 -6.35 11.92 -2.20
N LEU A 318 -6.37 11.94 -0.87
CA LEU A 318 -5.19 12.18 -0.03
C LEU A 318 -4.70 10.92 0.69
N THR A 319 -5.54 9.89 0.78
CA THR A 319 -5.18 8.57 1.33
C THR A 319 -5.65 7.44 0.42
N ASN A 320 -5.11 6.24 0.62
CA ASN A 320 -5.55 5.05 -0.12
C ASN A 320 -7.00 4.67 0.20
N GLU A 321 -7.45 4.93 1.43
CA GLU A 321 -8.85 4.72 1.84
C GLU A 321 -9.79 5.69 1.12
N GLU A 322 -9.41 6.96 1.00
CA GLU A 322 -10.16 7.94 0.19
C GLU A 322 -10.17 7.53 -1.29
N LEU A 323 -9.04 7.06 -1.80
CA LEU A 323 -8.93 6.60 -3.19
C LEU A 323 -9.86 5.42 -3.44
N GLN A 324 -9.86 4.41 -2.57
CA GLN A 324 -10.73 3.25 -2.69
C GLN A 324 -12.20 3.65 -2.59
N LYS A 325 -12.56 4.50 -1.63
CA LYS A 325 -13.93 5.02 -1.50
C LYS A 325 -14.37 5.77 -2.76
N CYS A 326 -13.47 6.57 -3.34
CA CYS A 326 -13.75 7.28 -4.58
C CYS A 326 -13.94 6.31 -5.75
N TYR A 327 -13.12 5.25 -5.84
CA TYR A 327 -13.27 4.20 -6.85
C TYR A 327 -14.60 3.45 -6.73
N ASP A 328 -14.97 3.06 -5.51
CA ASP A 328 -16.25 2.40 -5.25
C ASP A 328 -17.43 3.32 -5.64
N PHE A 329 -17.33 4.61 -5.31
CA PHE A 329 -18.33 5.60 -5.70
C PHE A 329 -18.40 5.80 -7.22
N ALA A 330 -17.26 5.96 -7.90
CA ALA A 330 -17.18 6.11 -9.35
C ALA A 330 -17.79 4.90 -10.07
N LYS A 331 -17.48 3.69 -9.59
CA LYS A 331 -18.04 2.44 -10.11
C LYS A 331 -19.55 2.39 -9.94
N VAL A 332 -20.05 2.64 -8.73
CA VAL A 332 -21.51 2.62 -8.47
C VAL A 332 -22.22 3.66 -9.32
N ALA A 333 -21.68 4.89 -9.44
CA ALA A 333 -22.27 5.92 -10.28
C ALA A 333 -22.35 5.51 -11.76
N ALA A 334 -21.29 4.89 -12.29
CA ALA A 334 -21.27 4.35 -13.66
C ALA A 334 -22.27 3.19 -13.84
N ASP A 335 -22.28 2.21 -12.94
CA ASP A 335 -23.17 1.05 -12.99
C ASP A 335 -24.66 1.46 -12.98
N TYR A 336 -25.01 2.50 -12.22
CA TYR A 336 -26.38 3.02 -12.18
C TYR A 336 -26.75 3.78 -13.46
N HIS A 337 -25.81 4.55 -14.02
CA HIS A 337 -26.03 5.26 -15.29
C HIS A 337 -26.23 4.30 -16.46
N GLU A 338 -25.45 3.22 -16.53
CA GLU A 338 -25.58 2.20 -17.59
C GLU A 338 -26.92 1.43 -17.50
N LYS A 339 -27.42 1.19 -16.28
CA LYS A 339 -28.71 0.50 -16.06
C LYS A 339 -29.92 1.39 -16.35
N ASP A 340 -29.79 2.69 -16.09
CA ASP A 340 -30.84 3.67 -16.30
C ASP A 340 -30.24 5.01 -16.74
N GLU A 341 -30.11 5.18 -18.06
CA GLU A 341 -29.60 6.42 -18.65
C GLU A 341 -30.44 7.64 -18.26
N THR A 342 -31.71 7.46 -17.87
CA THR A 342 -32.60 8.56 -17.49
C THR A 342 -32.34 9.10 -16.08
N LEU A 343 -31.67 8.34 -15.22
CA LEU A 343 -31.41 8.73 -13.83
C LEU A 343 -30.57 10.00 -13.73
N PHE A 344 -29.52 10.08 -14.56
CA PHE A 344 -28.62 11.24 -14.63
C PHE A 344 -28.77 12.00 -15.96
N GLY A 345 -29.22 11.33 -17.03
CA GLY A 345 -29.35 11.92 -18.36
C GLY A 345 -28.09 12.64 -18.81
N SER A 346 -28.26 13.84 -19.39
CA SER A 346 -27.17 14.71 -19.85
C SER A 346 -26.31 15.30 -18.72
N TYR A 347 -26.68 15.10 -17.45
CA TYR A 347 -25.91 15.59 -16.30
C TYR A 347 -24.90 14.58 -15.77
N TYR A 348 -24.93 13.33 -16.26
CA TYR A 348 -23.91 12.35 -15.90
C TYR A 348 -22.52 12.87 -16.26
N ARG A 349 -21.59 12.73 -15.32
CA ARG A 349 -20.16 12.97 -15.52
C ARG A 349 -19.39 11.75 -15.04
N SER A 350 -18.42 11.30 -15.84
CA SER A 350 -17.52 10.25 -15.40
C SER A 350 -16.70 10.74 -14.22
N LEU A 351 -16.67 9.98 -13.14
CA LEU A 351 -15.88 10.29 -11.97
C LEU A 351 -14.56 9.52 -12.02
N LYS A 352 -13.45 10.26 -11.96
CA LYS A 352 -12.09 9.78 -11.86
C LYS A 352 -11.51 10.10 -10.48
N CYS A 353 -10.52 9.34 -10.03
CA CYS A 353 -9.91 9.55 -8.71
C CYS A 353 -8.40 9.37 -8.79
N LYS A 354 -7.64 10.27 -8.17
CA LYS A 354 -6.18 10.22 -8.21
C LYS A 354 -5.60 10.62 -6.87
N LEU A 355 -4.61 9.84 -6.42
CA LEU A 355 -3.93 10.05 -5.15
C LEU A 355 -2.88 11.16 -5.27
N TYR A 356 -2.82 12.02 -4.26
CA TYR A 356 -1.81 13.09 -4.10
C TYR A 356 -1.29 13.10 -2.67
N ASN A 357 -0.15 13.78 -2.44
CA ASN A 357 0.53 13.68 -1.16
C ASN A 357 -0.09 14.55 -0.07
N ASN A 358 -0.69 15.69 -0.43
CA ASN A 358 -1.27 16.63 0.51
C ASN A 358 -2.24 17.61 -0.16
N LYS A 359 -3.02 18.33 0.66
CA LYS A 359 -4.02 19.31 0.22
C LYS A 359 -3.44 20.42 -0.64
N ASN A 360 -2.28 20.97 -0.28
CA ASN A 360 -1.67 22.07 -1.02
C ASN A 360 -1.25 21.65 -2.43
N GLU A 361 -0.70 20.44 -2.57
CA GLU A 361 -0.40 19.86 -3.88
C GLU A 361 -1.66 19.78 -4.73
N CYS A 362 -2.76 19.26 -4.17
CA CYS A 362 -4.04 19.21 -4.87
C CYS A 362 -4.57 20.58 -5.29
N MET A 363 -4.61 21.55 -4.37
CA MET A 363 -5.08 22.90 -4.71
C MET A 363 -4.24 23.52 -5.83
N ARG A 364 -2.91 23.34 -5.80
CA ARG A 364 -2.01 23.79 -6.87
C ARG A 364 -2.31 23.10 -8.20
N VAL A 365 -2.45 21.77 -8.24
CA VAL A 365 -2.65 21.06 -9.52
C VAL A 365 -4.05 21.28 -10.10
N ILE A 366 -5.06 21.53 -9.25
CA ILE A 366 -6.41 21.95 -9.69
C ILE A 366 -6.33 23.31 -10.37
N ASP A 367 -5.61 24.27 -9.79
CA ASP A 367 -5.39 25.61 -10.34
C ASP A 367 -4.71 25.57 -11.72
N GLU A 368 -3.81 24.61 -11.95
CA GLU A 368 -3.17 24.38 -13.26
C GLU A 368 -4.13 23.82 -14.33
N ASN A 369 -5.26 23.24 -13.94
CA ASN A 369 -6.35 22.79 -14.81
C ASN A 369 -5.92 21.93 -16.02
N ARG A 370 -5.02 20.96 -15.83
CA ARG A 370 -4.60 20.02 -16.89
C ARG A 370 -5.53 18.81 -16.97
N PRO A 371 -5.64 18.14 -18.14
CA PRO A 371 -6.42 16.91 -18.27
C PRO A 371 -5.98 15.78 -17.32
N THR A 372 -4.70 15.76 -16.94
CA THR A 372 -4.12 14.77 -16.03
C THR A 372 -4.24 15.12 -14.54
N HIS A 373 -4.80 16.30 -14.24
CA HIS A 373 -4.95 16.83 -12.88
C HIS A 373 -6.41 16.79 -12.43
N PRO A 374 -6.63 16.66 -11.10
CA PRO A 374 -7.95 16.78 -10.52
C PRO A 374 -8.55 18.15 -10.83
N ASN A 375 -9.87 18.20 -10.87
CA ASN A 375 -10.64 19.44 -10.96
C ASN A 375 -11.64 19.57 -9.79
N PHE A 376 -11.58 18.63 -8.84
CA PHE A 376 -12.49 18.58 -7.71
C PHE A 376 -11.76 18.07 -6.46
N MET A 377 -12.05 18.66 -5.30
CA MET A 377 -11.59 18.17 -4.01
C MET A 377 -12.51 18.64 -2.88
N ARG A 378 -12.54 17.90 -1.78
CA ARG A 378 -13.20 18.33 -0.55
C ARG A 378 -12.22 19.14 0.29
N LEU A 379 -12.66 20.31 0.76
CA LEU A 379 -11.92 21.15 1.70
C LEU A 379 -12.75 21.43 2.94
N GLU A 380 -12.05 21.58 4.07
CA GLU A 380 -12.61 22.15 5.30
C GLU A 380 -12.63 23.68 5.17
N ALA A 381 -13.48 24.39 5.92
CA ALA A 381 -13.70 25.83 5.74
C ALA A 381 -12.41 26.68 5.81
N GLY A 382 -11.46 26.34 6.69
CA GLY A 382 -10.17 27.01 6.74
C GLY A 382 -9.29 26.76 5.51
N ASP A 383 -9.39 25.57 4.92
CA ASP A 383 -8.73 25.26 3.65
C ASP A 383 -9.44 25.88 2.45
N VAL A 384 -10.75 26.10 2.50
CA VAL A 384 -11.48 26.86 1.45
C VAL A 384 -10.94 28.28 1.35
N PHE A 385 -10.65 28.94 2.48
CA PHE A 385 -9.98 30.24 2.47
C PHE A 385 -8.63 30.17 1.76
N ASN A 386 -7.83 29.15 2.04
CA ASN A 386 -6.52 28.96 1.39
C ASN A 386 -6.68 28.72 -0.12
N GLY A 387 -7.64 27.88 -0.50
CA GLY A 387 -7.99 27.58 -1.88
C GLY A 387 -8.39 28.81 -2.67
N GLY A 388 -9.17 29.73 -2.10
CA GLY A 388 -9.57 30.97 -2.80
C GLY A 388 -8.53 32.10 -2.72
N ARG A 389 -7.70 32.15 -1.66
CA ARG A 389 -6.73 33.23 -1.44
C ARG A 389 -5.42 33.01 -2.19
N TYR A 390 -4.96 31.77 -2.27
CA TYR A 390 -3.64 31.40 -2.81
C TYR A 390 -3.72 30.56 -4.08
N HIS A 391 -4.91 30.11 -4.45
CA HIS A 391 -5.19 29.38 -5.67
C HIS A 391 -6.47 29.96 -6.31
N SER A 392 -6.78 29.62 -7.56
CA SER A 392 -7.99 30.12 -8.23
C SER A 392 -9.19 29.20 -8.02
N LEU A 393 -9.32 28.60 -6.83
CA LEU A 393 -10.39 27.64 -6.53
C LEU A 393 -11.67 28.34 -6.11
N LEU A 394 -12.81 27.77 -6.51
CA LEU A 394 -14.14 28.25 -6.18
C LEU A 394 -14.92 27.17 -5.42
N PRO A 395 -15.58 27.49 -4.29
CA PRO A 395 -16.50 26.58 -3.64
C PRO A 395 -17.76 26.41 -4.51
N ILE A 396 -18.01 25.20 -4.98
CA ILE A 396 -19.18 24.89 -5.85
C ILE A 396 -20.24 24.03 -5.17
N LEU A 397 -19.88 23.32 -4.10
CA LEU A 397 -20.78 22.48 -3.30
C LEU A 397 -20.41 22.65 -1.81
N LYS A 398 -21.39 22.45 -0.93
CA LYS A 398 -21.20 22.44 0.53
C LYS A 398 -21.85 21.22 1.15
N GLU A 399 -21.25 20.72 2.22
CA GLU A 399 -21.87 19.68 3.06
C GLU A 399 -22.98 20.32 3.91
N VAL A 400 -24.09 19.61 4.09
CA VAL A 400 -25.20 20.01 4.97
C VAL A 400 -25.44 18.85 5.93
N TYR A 401 -25.41 19.15 7.22
CA TYR A 401 -25.60 18.18 8.29
C TYR A 401 -27.00 18.29 8.89
N GLU A 402 -27.37 17.34 9.73
CA GLU A 402 -28.68 17.34 10.40
C GLU A 402 -28.90 18.59 11.27
N GLN A 403 -27.84 19.10 11.92
CA GLN A 403 -27.89 20.34 12.71
C GLN A 403 -27.90 21.61 11.85
N GLY A 404 -27.69 21.51 10.53
CA GLY A 404 -27.63 22.64 9.60
C GLY A 404 -26.38 22.66 8.72
N ASP A 405 -26.11 23.82 8.13
CA ASP A 405 -24.96 24.07 7.26
C ASP A 405 -23.79 24.76 7.97
N PHE A 406 -23.73 24.65 9.30
CA PHE A 406 -22.68 25.19 10.15
C PHE A 406 -22.05 24.09 11.02
N VAL A 407 -20.87 24.40 11.54
CA VAL A 407 -20.09 23.56 12.45
C VAL A 407 -19.76 24.34 13.71
N THR A 408 -19.78 23.66 14.85
CA THR A 408 -19.41 24.24 16.14
C THR A 408 -17.98 23.84 16.49
N SER A 409 -17.14 24.80 16.87
CA SER A 409 -15.80 24.50 17.42
C SER A 409 -15.95 24.20 18.90
N VAL A 410 -15.50 23.03 19.33
CA VAL A 410 -15.57 22.58 20.72
C VAL A 410 -14.20 22.21 21.26
N ALA A 411 -13.97 22.49 22.54
CA ALA A 411 -12.78 22.08 23.27
C ALA A 411 -13.13 20.86 24.13
N VAL A 412 -12.54 19.72 23.83
CA VAL A 412 -12.82 18.44 24.49
C VAL A 412 -11.66 18.10 25.43
N VAL A 413 -11.96 17.73 26.66
CA VAL A 413 -10.99 17.35 27.69
C VAL A 413 -11.37 16.00 28.28
N LYS A 414 -10.42 15.32 28.92
CA LYS A 414 -10.73 14.13 29.73
C LYS A 414 -11.32 14.59 31.07
N SER A 415 -12.36 13.92 31.54
CA SER A 415 -12.91 14.12 32.87
C SER A 415 -11.80 14.08 33.93
N ASP A 416 -11.87 14.98 34.90
CA ASP A 416 -10.94 15.11 36.03
C ASP A 416 -9.47 15.47 35.69
N THR A 417 -9.12 15.79 34.44
CA THR A 417 -7.72 16.10 34.08
C THR A 417 -7.34 17.57 34.17
N LEU A 418 -8.27 18.49 33.91
CA LEU A 418 -8.02 19.94 33.87
C LEU A 418 -8.85 20.71 34.90
N LEU A 419 -8.98 20.17 36.11
CA LEU A 419 -9.78 20.74 37.21
C LEU A 419 -9.38 22.17 37.63
N ASN A 420 -8.14 22.59 37.33
CA ASN A 420 -7.63 23.92 37.64
C ASN A 420 -7.78 24.93 36.49
N VAL A 421 -8.32 24.51 35.34
CA VAL A 421 -8.52 25.38 34.17
C VAL A 421 -9.88 26.08 34.31
N GLN A 422 -9.86 27.33 34.76
CA GLN A 422 -11.06 28.14 34.97
C GLN A 422 -11.16 29.30 33.98
N HIS A 423 -10.03 29.74 33.44
CA HIS A 423 -9.95 30.83 32.47
C HIS A 423 -9.10 30.44 31.26
N PHE A 424 -9.27 31.15 30.16
CA PHE A 424 -8.47 30.94 28.95
C PHE A 424 -6.95 31.01 29.20
N GLU A 425 -6.48 31.81 30.16
CA GLU A 425 -5.07 31.92 30.56
C GLU A 425 -4.50 30.62 31.15
N ASP A 426 -5.35 29.82 31.79
CA ASP A 426 -4.96 28.57 32.46
C ASP A 426 -4.63 27.46 31.44
N LEU A 427 -4.98 27.65 30.17
CA LEU A 427 -4.57 26.77 29.07
C LEU A 427 -3.06 26.86 28.77
N ARG A 428 -2.34 27.79 29.40
CA ARG A 428 -0.88 27.92 29.23
C ARG A 428 -0.17 26.66 29.72
N GLY A 429 0.64 26.07 28.85
CA GLY A 429 1.41 24.86 29.13
C GLY A 429 0.63 23.56 28.97
N VAL A 430 -0.68 23.61 28.72
CA VAL A 430 -1.51 22.41 28.47
C VAL A 430 -1.11 21.72 27.17
N HIS A 431 -1.08 20.40 27.18
CA HIS A 431 -0.75 19.57 26.02
C HIS A 431 -1.96 19.45 25.07
N ALA A 432 -1.88 20.09 23.90
CA ALA A 432 -3.02 20.22 23.01
C ALA A 432 -2.93 19.35 21.74
N CYS A 433 -4.09 18.88 21.30
CA CYS A 433 -4.28 18.11 20.08
C CYS A 433 -5.16 18.90 19.10
N PHE A 434 -4.58 19.31 17.98
CA PHE A 434 -5.25 20.09 16.94
C PHE A 434 -5.47 19.22 15.70
N SER A 435 -6.59 19.43 15.00
CA SER A 435 -6.89 18.72 13.76
C SER A 435 -5.91 19.04 12.62
N GLY A 436 -5.33 20.25 12.65
CA GLY A 436 -4.34 20.71 11.70
C GLY A 436 -4.29 22.24 11.65
N VAL A 437 -3.09 22.78 11.39
CA VAL A 437 -2.91 24.23 11.35
C VAL A 437 -3.72 24.84 10.21
N GLY A 438 -4.55 25.82 10.57
CA GLY A 438 -5.43 26.53 9.65
C GLY A 438 -6.81 25.91 9.46
N ASN A 439 -7.12 24.75 10.06
CA ASN A 439 -8.49 24.25 10.08
C ASN A 439 -9.40 25.20 10.88
N MET A 440 -10.69 25.33 10.52
CA MET A 440 -11.58 26.30 11.17
C MET A 440 -11.85 25.91 12.64
N ALA A 441 -12.47 24.76 12.87
CA ALA A 441 -12.90 24.34 14.20
C ALA A 441 -11.74 23.90 15.10
N GLY A 442 -10.73 23.24 14.52
CA GLY A 442 -9.61 22.68 15.27
C GLY A 442 -8.39 23.58 15.40
N TRP A 443 -8.40 24.80 14.86
CA TRP A 443 -7.28 25.74 14.99
C TRP A 443 -7.73 27.20 14.96
N THR A 444 -8.34 27.65 13.86
CA THR A 444 -8.61 29.07 13.61
C THR A 444 -9.52 29.69 14.68
N ILE A 445 -10.63 29.04 15.02
CA ILE A 445 -11.57 29.54 16.04
C ILE A 445 -10.92 29.55 17.44
N PRO A 446 -10.33 28.44 17.94
CA PRO A 446 -9.68 28.44 19.26
C PRO A 446 -8.59 29.50 19.40
N ILE A 447 -7.72 29.61 18.40
CA ILE A 447 -6.63 30.60 18.42
C ILE A 447 -7.18 32.02 18.34
N HIS A 448 -8.19 32.26 17.50
CA HIS A 448 -8.83 33.57 17.42
C HIS A 448 -9.47 33.97 18.75
N LYS A 449 -10.11 33.05 19.47
CA LYS A 449 -10.69 33.34 20.80
C LYS A 449 -9.63 33.74 21.82
N LEU A 450 -8.48 33.07 21.84
CA LEU A 450 -7.36 33.46 22.70
C LEU A 450 -6.75 34.82 22.30
N MET A 451 -6.79 35.19 21.02
CA MET A 451 -6.37 36.51 20.55
C MET A 451 -7.38 37.60 20.91
N GLU A 452 -8.68 37.34 20.74
CA GLU A 452 -9.79 38.24 21.07
C GLU A 452 -9.80 38.56 22.57
N ALA A 453 -9.51 37.56 23.42
CA ALA A 453 -9.32 37.72 24.85
C ALA A 453 -8.01 38.43 25.24
N ASN A 454 -7.18 38.86 24.27
CA ASN A 454 -5.90 39.54 24.49
C ASN A 454 -4.82 38.70 25.21
N ILE A 455 -4.96 37.37 25.21
CA ILE A 455 -4.06 36.41 25.87
C ILE A 455 -2.87 36.07 24.97
N LEU A 456 -3.15 35.84 23.68
CA LEU A 456 -2.11 35.65 22.66
C LEU A 456 -1.75 36.99 22.02
N LYS A 457 -0.65 37.60 22.47
CA LYS A 457 -0.07 38.78 21.81
C LYS A 457 0.80 38.33 20.64
N ILE A 458 0.36 38.60 19.42
CA ILE A 458 1.15 38.36 18.21
C ILE A 458 2.17 39.49 18.06
N ILE A 459 3.42 39.19 18.37
CA ILE A 459 4.54 40.16 18.32
C ILE A 459 5.20 40.19 16.95
N ASP A 460 5.11 39.09 16.18
CA ASP A 460 5.71 38.95 14.86
C ASP A 460 4.63 38.76 13.78
N CYS A 461 4.65 39.61 12.75
CA CYS A 461 3.69 39.55 11.66
C CYS A 461 3.86 38.21 10.93
N ASN A 462 2.79 37.41 10.90
CA ASN A 462 2.70 36.06 10.31
C ASN A 462 3.17 34.87 11.16
N ASN A 463 3.52 35.03 12.44
CA ASN A 463 3.95 33.86 13.24
C ASN A 463 3.11 33.58 14.48
N HIS A 464 1.79 33.49 14.28
CA HIS A 464 0.88 32.94 15.29
C HIS A 464 1.35 31.56 15.79
N ILE A 465 2.00 30.75 14.94
CA ILE A 465 2.57 29.44 15.29
C ILE A 465 3.61 29.56 16.41
N LYS A 466 4.55 30.52 16.34
CA LYS A 466 5.54 30.77 17.39
C LYS A 466 4.85 31.12 18.71
N THR A 467 3.94 32.09 18.70
CA THR A 467 3.23 32.51 19.91
C THR A 467 2.45 31.34 20.53
N ILE A 468 1.81 30.51 19.71
CA ILE A 468 1.07 29.33 20.17
C ILE A 468 2.01 28.26 20.73
N SER A 469 3.17 28.05 20.10
CA SER A 469 4.20 27.11 20.60
C SER A 469 4.79 27.52 21.95
N GLU A 470 4.79 28.82 22.25
CA GLU A 470 5.20 29.37 23.56
C GLU A 470 4.05 29.32 24.58
N PHE A 471 2.80 29.37 24.12
CA PHE A 471 1.62 29.33 24.98
C PHE A 471 1.27 27.91 25.45
N PHE A 472 1.06 26.95 24.55
CA PHE A 472 0.73 25.57 24.89
C PHE A 472 1.98 24.76 25.29
N GLY A 473 1.78 23.59 25.88
CA GLY A 473 2.81 22.58 26.14
C GLY A 473 3.26 21.86 24.86
N GLU A 474 3.92 20.71 25.00
CA GLU A 474 4.13 19.81 23.85
C GLU A 474 2.76 19.48 23.23
N SER A 475 2.64 19.52 21.91
CA SER A 475 1.34 19.43 21.25
C SER A 475 1.44 18.64 19.95
N CYS A 476 0.30 18.30 19.36
CA CYS A 476 0.24 17.90 17.95
C CYS A 476 -0.64 18.88 17.17
N ALA A 477 -0.01 19.69 16.33
CA ALA A 477 -0.61 20.52 15.31
C ALA A 477 0.05 20.19 13.98
N VAL A 478 -0.55 19.25 13.25
CA VAL A 478 -0.04 18.83 11.95
C VAL A 478 0.05 20.02 11.00
N ASP A 479 1.03 19.97 10.11
CA ASP A 479 1.35 21.01 9.12
C ASP A 479 1.91 22.32 9.70
N SER A 480 2.16 22.41 11.01
CA SER A 480 2.75 23.61 11.67
C SER A 480 4.14 24.01 11.16
N LEU A 481 4.87 23.08 10.54
CA LEU A 481 6.20 23.30 9.99
C LEU A 481 6.22 23.48 8.46
N GLN A 482 5.07 23.52 7.80
CA GLN A 482 5.02 23.80 6.36
C GLN A 482 5.54 25.22 6.07
N ASP A 483 6.22 25.41 4.94
CA ASP A 483 6.86 26.68 4.55
C ASP A 483 5.92 27.90 4.63
N ARG A 484 4.62 27.72 4.33
CA ARG A 484 3.61 28.79 4.46
C ARG A 484 3.44 29.33 5.88
N TYR A 485 3.68 28.49 6.87
CA TYR A 485 3.55 28.78 8.30
C TYR A 485 4.91 28.92 8.98
N ASN A 486 5.97 28.44 8.33
CA ASN A 486 7.35 28.47 8.79
C ASN A 486 8.31 29.00 7.70
N PRO A 487 8.09 30.21 7.17
CA PRO A 487 8.84 30.70 6.01
C PRO A 487 10.34 30.92 6.28
N LEU A 488 10.72 31.11 7.55
CA LEU A 488 12.11 31.27 7.99
C LEU A 488 12.74 29.95 8.46
N GLY A 489 11.97 28.86 8.54
CA GLY A 489 12.46 27.56 9.01
C GLY A 489 12.78 27.51 10.51
N ASP A 490 12.33 28.49 11.30
CA ASP A 490 12.72 28.68 12.71
C ASP A 490 11.59 28.44 13.72
N ASN A 491 10.43 27.95 13.28
CA ASN A 491 9.38 27.49 14.19
C ASN A 491 9.84 26.30 15.04
N SER A 492 9.45 26.31 16.31
CA SER A 492 9.74 25.22 17.25
C SER A 492 9.05 23.90 16.86
N HIS A 493 9.72 22.78 17.11
CA HIS A 493 9.14 21.43 16.95
C HIS A 493 8.13 21.06 18.04
N LYS A 494 7.95 21.90 19.06
CA LYS A 494 7.06 21.64 20.20
C LYS A 494 5.62 21.30 19.81
N LEU A 495 5.12 21.89 18.72
CA LEU A 495 3.78 21.59 18.18
C LEU A 495 3.71 20.29 17.36
N CYS A 496 4.82 19.57 17.21
CA CYS A 496 4.89 18.28 16.54
C CYS A 496 5.26 17.14 17.51
N GLU A 497 5.52 17.45 18.77
CA GLU A 497 6.06 16.48 19.72
C GLU A 497 5.07 15.36 20.03
N LEU A 498 3.78 15.68 20.17
CA LEU A 498 2.77 14.67 20.47
C LEU A 498 2.26 13.92 19.24
N CYS A 499 2.64 14.30 18.02
CA CYS A 499 2.12 13.65 16.82
C CYS A 499 2.44 12.13 16.77
N GLY A 500 1.61 11.38 16.05
CA GLY A 500 1.48 9.93 16.19
C GLY A 500 2.55 9.11 15.46
N SER A 501 3.27 9.70 14.51
CA SER A 501 4.30 8.99 13.73
C SER A 501 5.72 9.41 14.13
N ASN A 502 6.66 8.47 14.07
CA ASN A 502 8.10 8.75 14.16
C ASN A 502 8.81 8.72 12.80
N VAL A 503 8.06 8.48 11.72
CA VAL A 503 8.62 8.36 10.36
C VAL A 503 8.82 9.75 9.75
N ARG A 504 10.03 10.01 9.25
CA ARG A 504 10.35 11.27 8.57
C ARG A 504 9.47 11.43 7.33
N GLY A 505 8.88 12.61 7.16
CA GLY A 505 7.95 12.91 6.06
C GLY A 505 6.51 12.43 6.30
N ILE A 506 6.23 11.77 7.43
CA ILE A 506 4.88 11.44 7.91
C ILE A 506 4.59 12.23 9.19
N ARG A 507 5.51 12.23 10.16
CA ARG A 507 5.35 12.95 11.44
C ARG A 507 4.98 14.41 11.21
N CYS A 508 3.92 14.85 11.88
CA CYS A 508 3.43 16.24 11.86
C CYS A 508 3.05 16.77 10.47
N THR A 509 2.63 15.87 9.58
CA THR A 509 2.07 16.23 8.26
C THR A 509 0.59 15.82 8.22
N GLY A 510 -0.14 16.21 7.17
CA GLY A 510 -1.48 15.69 6.90
C GLY A 510 -1.60 14.15 6.80
N ARG A 511 -0.49 13.40 6.77
CA ARG A 511 -0.46 11.91 6.82
C ARG A 511 -0.17 11.34 8.21
N ASP A 512 0.03 12.19 9.20
CA ASP A 512 0.25 11.74 10.58
C ASP A 512 -1.00 11.03 11.11
N PRO A 513 -0.86 9.96 11.92
CA PRO A 513 -2.01 9.28 12.53
C PRO A 513 -2.93 10.19 13.36
N TYR A 514 -2.43 11.35 13.82
CA TYR A 514 -3.20 12.34 14.56
C TYR A 514 -3.68 13.52 13.71
N ALA A 515 -3.55 13.47 12.38
CA ALA A 515 -4.13 14.46 11.48
C ALA A 515 -5.66 14.37 11.41
N GLY A 516 -6.32 15.52 11.23
CA GLY A 516 -7.78 15.62 11.15
C GLY A 516 -8.49 15.46 12.50
N PHE A 517 -9.81 15.61 12.51
CA PHE A 517 -10.58 15.62 13.77
C PHE A 517 -10.57 14.26 14.50
N LEU A 518 -10.68 13.14 13.77
CA LEU A 518 -10.56 11.81 14.37
C LEU A 518 -9.14 11.56 14.91
N GLY A 519 -8.12 12.08 14.23
CA GLY A 519 -6.73 12.01 14.69
C GLY A 519 -6.49 12.85 15.94
N ALA A 520 -7.06 14.07 16.01
CA ALA A 520 -6.99 14.92 17.20
C ALA A 520 -7.69 14.28 18.41
N TYR A 521 -8.84 13.63 18.19
CA TYR A 521 -9.51 12.84 19.22
C TYR A 521 -8.64 11.66 19.71
N LYS A 522 -8.00 10.93 18.78
CA LYS A 522 -7.05 9.86 19.14
C LYS A 522 -5.86 10.40 19.93
N CYS A 523 -5.31 11.54 19.51
CA CYS A 523 -4.25 12.26 20.22
C CYS A 523 -4.68 12.60 21.65
N LEU A 524 -5.90 13.10 21.85
CA LEU A 524 -6.43 13.39 23.19
C LEU A 524 -6.41 12.14 24.05
N LYS A 525 -6.96 11.01 23.58
CA LYS A 525 -6.99 9.78 24.37
C LYS A 525 -5.59 9.30 24.76
N GLU A 526 -4.64 9.37 23.84
CA GLU A 526 -3.33 8.72 24.01
C GLU A 526 -2.25 9.61 24.66
N LYS A 527 -2.23 10.92 24.36
CA LYS A 527 -1.10 11.79 24.73
C LYS A 527 -1.48 13.19 25.22
N GLY A 528 -2.55 13.77 24.67
CA GLY A 528 -2.96 15.13 24.99
C GLY A 528 -3.87 15.23 26.22
N GLU A 529 -4.10 16.47 26.62
CA GLU A 529 -5.01 16.87 27.71
C GLU A 529 -6.27 17.57 27.17
N ILE A 530 -6.15 18.25 26.02
CA ILE A 530 -7.25 18.94 25.34
C ILE A 530 -7.19 18.68 23.83
N ALA A 531 -8.36 18.50 23.19
CA ALA A 531 -8.48 18.53 21.74
C ALA A 531 -9.51 19.56 21.27
N PHE A 532 -9.16 20.29 20.21
CA PHE A 532 -10.09 21.20 19.55
C PHE A 532 -10.72 20.52 18.34
N MET A 533 -12.04 20.42 18.34
CA MET A 533 -12.78 19.55 17.43
C MET A 533 -13.98 20.25 16.79
N ASP A 534 -14.49 19.62 15.73
CA ASP A 534 -15.80 19.88 15.16
C ASP A 534 -16.86 19.12 15.99
N GLY A 535 -17.83 19.86 16.54
CA GLY A 535 -18.92 19.32 17.36
C GLY A 535 -19.77 18.29 16.63
N ASN A 536 -19.99 18.45 15.32
CA ASN A 536 -20.80 17.49 14.55
C ASN A 536 -20.08 16.14 14.40
N ILE A 537 -18.75 16.14 14.43
CA ILE A 537 -17.94 14.91 14.41
C ILE A 537 -17.94 14.27 15.80
N LEU A 538 -17.80 15.07 16.85
CA LEU A 538 -17.83 14.59 18.24
C LEU A 538 -19.13 13.82 18.54
N GLU A 539 -20.28 14.33 18.11
CA GLU A 539 -21.59 13.68 18.31
C GLU A 539 -21.73 12.32 17.60
N ARG A 540 -20.85 12.01 16.63
CA ARG A 540 -20.86 10.75 15.86
C ARG A 540 -19.82 9.75 16.36
N LEU A 541 -19.09 10.07 17.41
CA LEU A 541 -18.12 9.15 17.99
C LEU A 541 -18.83 8.14 18.89
N ASP A 542 -18.47 6.86 18.76
CA ASP A 542 -19.09 5.77 19.52
C ASP A 542 -18.64 5.73 21.00
N ASP A 543 -17.54 6.39 21.35
CA ASP A 543 -16.91 6.32 22.67
C ASP A 543 -16.55 7.72 23.19
N THR A 544 -17.48 8.37 23.88
CA THR A 544 -17.24 9.68 24.52
C THR A 544 -17.29 9.58 26.05
N GLU A 545 -17.21 8.38 26.61
CA GLU A 545 -17.26 8.18 28.05
C GLU A 545 -16.00 8.76 28.72
N GLY A 546 -16.20 9.55 29.79
CA GLY A 546 -15.11 10.23 30.48
C GLY A 546 -14.51 11.42 29.72
N LEU A 547 -15.28 12.04 28.81
CA LEU A 547 -14.93 13.29 28.14
C LEU A 547 -15.92 14.41 28.49
N GLU A 548 -15.39 15.61 28.62
CA GLU A 548 -16.14 16.83 28.94
C GLU A 548 -15.83 17.94 27.95
N LEU A 549 -16.75 18.89 27.83
CA LEU A 549 -16.59 20.08 27.01
C LEU A 549 -16.16 21.27 27.89
N LEU A 550 -15.09 21.93 27.49
CA LEU A 550 -14.67 23.17 28.11
C LEU A 550 -15.47 24.34 27.49
N CYS A 551 -16.53 24.78 28.19
CA CYS A 551 -17.45 25.80 27.69
C CYS A 551 -17.15 27.18 28.32
N PRO A 552 -16.66 28.16 27.55
CA PRO A 552 -16.51 29.53 28.06
C PRO A 552 -17.89 30.20 28.18
N ASP A 553 -18.11 30.90 29.29
CA ASP A 553 -19.23 31.84 29.43
C ASP A 553 -18.87 33.23 28.87
N ASP A 554 -19.83 34.16 28.95
CA ASP A 554 -19.69 35.54 28.45
C ASP A 554 -18.54 36.33 29.12
N ASN A 555 -18.05 35.89 30.29
CA ASN A 555 -16.93 36.49 31.01
C ASN A 555 -15.59 35.79 30.74
N GLY A 556 -15.56 34.74 29.90
CA GLY A 556 -14.37 33.94 29.63
C GLY A 556 -14.01 32.98 30.75
N THR A 557 -14.93 32.71 31.68
CA THR A 557 -14.82 31.64 32.66
C THR A 557 -15.32 30.32 32.07
N PHE A 558 -14.59 29.24 32.27
CA PHE A 558 -15.01 27.91 31.87
C PHE A 558 -15.92 27.31 32.92
N ASN A 559 -17.10 26.86 32.49
CA ASN A 559 -17.96 26.03 33.31
C ASN A 559 -17.83 24.58 32.82
N SER A 560 -17.51 23.67 33.76
CA SER A 560 -17.46 22.22 33.55
C SER A 560 -18.86 21.61 33.47
#